data_AF-A0A7Z9UHL7-F1
#
_entry.id   AF-A0A7Z9UHL7-F1
#
_cell.length_a   1.000
_cell.length_b   1.000
_cell.length_c   1.000
_cell.angle_alpha   90.00
_cell.angle_beta   90.00
_cell.angle_gamma   90.00
#
_symmetry.space_group_name_H-M   'P 1'
#
loop_
_entity.id
_entity.type
_entity.pdbx_description
1 polymer ?
#
loop_
_entity_poly.entity_id
_entity_poly.type
_entity_poly.pdbx_seq_one_letter_code
_entity_poly.pdbx_strand_id
1 'polypeptide(L)'
;MNVIKYLNNNISFYNMLMLFWGLFWLLNGLDKFFNGDFIPNPESYATKAVIINLDGKETYSIQPVEPYGWFGVNRDAKMVGYFKRLNLPEWMALSALYTMGSIETVLGLSLLLVLMFGKIHSDWNRLNMKMIIAIFSLFSIFDILFGDRMELWEHGTFLILATIHYIYFLFAIPGETFNSIRDSLYKKAKEL
;
A
#
# COMPACT_ATOMS: atom_id res chain seq x y z
N MET A 1 25.25 -28.56 -7.16
CA MET A 1 23.90 -27.95 -7.20
C MET A 1 24.02 -26.66 -8.02
N ASN A 2 23.35 -26.57 -9.18
CA ASN A 2 23.41 -25.34 -9.99
C ASN A 2 22.62 -24.24 -9.26
N VAL A 3 23.32 -23.24 -8.73
CA VAL A 3 22.75 -22.14 -7.95
C VAL A 3 21.62 -21.45 -8.71
N ILE A 4 21.76 -21.27 -10.02
CA ILE A 4 20.73 -20.66 -10.87
C ILE A 4 19.44 -21.49 -10.88
N LYS A 5 19.57 -22.82 -11.01
CA LYS A 5 18.42 -23.73 -11.02
C LYS A 5 17.76 -23.80 -9.64
N TYR A 6 18.55 -23.74 -8.56
CA TYR A 6 18.03 -23.68 -7.20
C TYR A 6 17.27 -22.38 -6.93
N LEU A 7 17.81 -21.23 -7.32
CA LEU A 7 17.14 -19.93 -7.17
C LEU A 7 15.85 -19.87 -7.99
N ASN A 8 15.87 -20.31 -9.25
CA ASN A 8 14.69 -20.30 -10.13
C ASN A 8 13.54 -21.19 -9.60
N ASN A 9 13.86 -22.28 -8.91
CA ASN A 9 12.83 -23.17 -8.34
C ASN A 9 12.23 -22.64 -7.03
N ASN A 10 12.98 -21.82 -6.28
CA ASN A 10 12.54 -21.32 -4.97
C ASN A 10 11.94 -19.91 -5.02
N ILE A 11 12.34 -19.11 -6.01
CA ILE A 11 11.87 -17.74 -6.21
C ILE A 11 10.76 -17.76 -7.25
N SER A 12 9.52 -17.93 -6.80
CA SER A 12 8.36 -17.76 -7.66
C SER A 12 7.92 -16.30 -7.69
N PHE A 13 7.46 -15.85 -8.86
CA PHE A 13 6.90 -14.51 -9.01
C PHE A 13 5.68 -14.31 -8.07
N TYR A 14 4.91 -15.36 -7.83
CA TYR A 14 3.85 -15.36 -6.84
C TYR A 14 4.34 -15.01 -5.43
N ASN A 15 5.41 -15.67 -4.94
CA ASN A 15 5.96 -15.40 -3.61
C ASN A 15 6.47 -13.96 -3.51
N MET A 16 7.08 -13.45 -4.59
CA MET A 16 7.50 -12.04 -4.67
C MET A 16 6.32 -11.08 -4.54
N LEU A 17 5.21 -11.34 -5.25
CA LEU A 17 4.02 -10.49 -5.20
C LEU A 17 3.33 -10.53 -3.83
N MET A 18 3.24 -11.71 -3.21
CA MET A 18 2.68 -11.86 -1.87
C MET A 18 3.52 -11.13 -0.83
N LEU A 19 4.84 -11.28 -0.91
CA LEU A 19 5.77 -10.57 -0.03
C LEU A 19 5.69 -9.07 -0.23
N PHE A 20 5.68 -8.60 -1.49
CA PHE A 20 5.54 -7.19 -1.83
C PHE A 20 4.27 -6.60 -1.23
N TRP A 21 3.10 -7.16 -1.53
CA TRP A 21 1.83 -6.63 -1.02
C TRP A 21 1.70 -6.78 0.50
N GLY A 22 2.19 -7.88 1.06
CA GLY A 22 2.19 -8.11 2.50
C GLY A 22 3.01 -7.06 3.25
N LEU A 23 4.24 -6.80 2.80
CA LEU A 23 5.09 -5.76 3.39
C LEU A 23 4.56 -4.36 3.11
N PHE A 24 4.08 -4.10 1.88
CA PHE A 24 3.51 -2.81 1.50
C PHE A 24 2.38 -2.41 2.45
N TRP A 25 1.38 -3.27 2.65
CA TRP A 25 0.24 -2.97 3.52
C TRP A 25 0.59 -2.98 4.99
N LEU A 26 1.49 -3.88 5.42
CA LEU A 26 1.94 -3.90 6.81
C LEU A 26 2.66 -2.59 7.16
N LEU A 27 3.65 -2.19 6.37
CA LEU A 27 4.44 -0.98 6.62
C LEU A 27 3.58 0.28 6.49
N ASN A 28 2.67 0.34 5.51
CA ASN A 28 1.77 1.48 5.34
C ASN A 28 0.74 1.60 6.49
N GLY A 29 0.32 0.46 7.04
CA GLY A 29 -0.53 0.41 8.22
C GLY A 29 0.19 0.88 9.47
N LEU A 30 1.42 0.39 9.68
CA LEU A 30 2.27 0.78 10.82
C LEU A 30 2.70 2.25 10.77
N ASP A 31 2.98 2.80 9.58
CA ASP A 31 3.29 4.22 9.35
C ASP A 31 2.26 5.15 10.03
N LYS A 32 0.98 4.78 10.00
CA LYS A 32 -0.10 5.58 10.60
C LYS A 32 -0.06 5.61 12.12
N PHE A 33 0.60 4.65 12.77
CA PHE A 33 0.76 4.61 14.24
C PHE A 33 2.11 5.19 14.70
N PHE A 34 3.10 5.25 13.81
CA PHE A 34 4.45 5.70 14.11
C PHE A 34 4.80 6.93 13.27
N ASN A 35 4.18 8.06 13.62
CA ASN A 35 4.41 9.32 12.93
C ASN A 35 5.90 9.71 12.91
N GLY A 36 6.34 10.17 11.74
CA GLY A 36 7.59 10.91 11.62
C GLY A 36 7.39 12.38 11.90
N ASP A 37 8.48 13.06 12.23
CA ASP A 37 8.53 14.52 12.34
C ASP A 37 9.50 15.10 11.32
N PHE A 38 9.21 16.30 10.84
CA PHE A 38 10.14 17.07 10.02
C PHE A 38 11.05 17.87 10.93
N ILE A 39 12.33 17.49 10.99
CA ILE A 39 13.33 18.23 11.76
C ILE A 39 14.10 19.18 10.85
N PRO A 40 14.57 20.33 11.35
CA PRO A 40 15.43 21.20 10.58
C PRO A 40 16.70 20.46 10.16
N ASN A 41 17.01 20.52 8.85
CA ASN A 41 18.23 19.97 8.29
C ASN A 41 19.22 21.14 8.06
N PRO A 42 20.27 21.27 8.89
CA PRO A 42 21.27 22.34 8.76
C PRO A 42 22.37 22.01 7.72
N GLU A 43 22.35 20.83 7.12
CA GLU A 43 23.42 20.34 6.24
C GLU A 43 23.56 21.16 4.97
N SER A 44 24.79 21.23 4.47
CA SER A 44 25.14 22.07 3.31
C SER A 44 24.54 21.58 1.99
N TYR A 45 24.15 20.31 1.89
CA TYR A 45 23.49 19.73 0.73
C TYR A 45 21.97 19.98 0.71
N ALA A 46 21.39 20.44 1.82
CA ALA A 46 19.97 20.62 1.91
C ALA A 46 19.52 21.85 1.10
N THR A 47 18.50 21.68 0.26
CA THR A 47 18.00 22.77 -0.59
C THR A 47 17.35 23.86 0.25
N LYS A 48 17.91 25.08 0.19
CA LYS A 48 17.36 26.26 0.86
C LYS A 48 16.42 27.00 -0.08
N ALA A 49 15.29 27.46 0.43
CA ALA A 49 14.41 28.37 -0.30
C ALA A 49 14.48 29.76 0.31
N VAL A 50 14.57 30.79 -0.53
CA VAL A 50 14.56 32.19 -0.12
C VAL A 50 13.42 32.92 -0.80
N ILE A 51 12.71 33.74 -0.03
CA ILE A 51 11.69 34.65 -0.56
C ILE A 51 12.37 36.00 -0.79
N ILE A 52 12.38 36.42 -2.05
CA ILE A 52 12.97 37.68 -2.49
C ILE A 52 11.83 38.67 -2.76
N ASN A 53 11.95 39.91 -2.29
CA ASN A 53 10.99 40.95 -2.59
C ASN A 53 11.16 41.46 -4.04
N LEU A 54 10.25 42.33 -4.49
CA LEU A 54 10.30 42.92 -5.84
C LEU A 54 11.57 43.75 -6.11
N ASP A 55 12.26 44.20 -5.06
CA ASP A 55 13.51 44.95 -5.14
C ASP A 55 14.76 44.04 -5.19
N GLY A 56 14.58 42.71 -5.25
CA GLY A 56 15.67 41.75 -5.30
C GLY A 56 16.33 41.45 -3.95
N LYS A 57 15.75 41.92 -2.83
CA LYS A 57 16.26 41.70 -1.47
C LYS A 57 15.62 40.47 -0.82
N GLU A 58 16.46 39.61 -0.25
CA GLU A 58 16.01 38.49 0.58
C GLU A 58 15.21 39.00 1.79
N THR A 59 13.99 38.49 1.93
CA THR A 59 13.07 38.87 3.01
C THR A 59 12.89 37.74 4.01
N TYR A 60 12.88 36.49 3.54
CA TYR A 60 12.80 35.30 4.39
C TYR A 60 13.65 34.18 3.83
N SER A 61 14.30 33.42 4.71
CA SER A 61 14.92 32.14 4.39
C SER A 61 14.11 31.03 5.04
N ILE A 62 13.69 30.06 4.23
CA ILE A 62 13.01 28.86 4.69
C ILE A 62 14.09 27.83 5.00
N GLN A 63 14.16 27.43 6.26
CA GLN A 63 15.09 26.40 6.70
C GLN A 63 14.68 25.05 6.09
N PRO A 64 15.61 24.31 5.42
CA PRO A 64 15.30 22.99 4.94
C PRO A 64 14.93 22.08 6.11
N VAL A 65 14.03 21.14 5.84
CA VAL A 65 13.63 20.11 6.79
C VAL A 65 13.81 18.73 6.17
N GLU A 66 14.04 17.73 7.00
CA GLU A 66 14.09 16.34 6.59
C GLU A 66 13.23 15.46 7.50
N PRO A 67 12.72 14.34 6.99
CA PRO A 67 11.99 13.39 7.81
C PRO A 67 12.89 12.72 8.85
N TYR A 68 12.43 12.70 10.10
CA TYR A 68 13.04 12.02 11.22
C TYR A 68 12.04 11.05 11.85
N GLY A 69 12.47 9.81 12.07
CA GLY A 69 11.63 8.73 12.57
C GLY A 69 11.69 7.49 11.67
N TRP A 70 10.94 6.46 12.04
CA TRP A 70 10.84 5.23 11.25
C TRP A 70 10.09 5.43 9.93
N PHE A 71 9.21 6.42 9.90
CA PHE A 71 8.45 6.81 8.73
C PHE A 71 8.57 8.32 8.52
N GLY A 72 8.44 8.77 7.28
CA GLY A 72 8.84 10.13 6.88
C GLY A 72 7.73 11.18 6.87
N VAL A 73 6.53 10.87 7.38
CA VAL A 73 5.37 11.77 7.30
C VAL A 73 4.65 11.80 8.64
N ASN A 74 4.26 13.00 9.09
CA ASN A 74 3.30 13.15 10.18
C ASN A 74 1.87 12.93 9.63
N ARG A 75 1.39 11.68 9.73
CA ARG A 75 0.09 11.24 9.19
C ARG A 75 -1.08 11.86 9.93
N ASP A 76 -0.95 12.07 11.24
CA ASP A 76 -1.97 12.76 12.05
C ASP A 76 -2.21 14.17 11.51
N ALA A 77 -1.15 14.99 11.40
CA ALA A 77 -1.24 16.36 10.93
C ALA A 77 -1.80 16.44 9.51
N LYS A 78 -1.37 15.54 8.62
CA LYS A 78 -1.88 15.47 7.24
C LYS A 78 -3.37 15.14 7.19
N MET A 79 -3.82 14.13 7.93
CA MET A 79 -5.23 13.71 7.94
C MET A 79 -6.14 14.75 8.59
N VAL A 80 -5.70 15.36 9.69
CA VAL A 80 -6.39 16.50 10.31
C VAL A 80 -6.51 17.67 9.33
N GLY A 81 -5.46 17.92 8.53
CA GLY A 81 -5.46 18.89 7.45
C GLY A 81 -6.56 18.64 6.42
N TYR A 82 -6.75 17.39 5.96
CA TYR A 82 -7.83 17.03 5.05
C TYR A 82 -9.21 17.30 5.65
N PHE A 83 -9.46 16.83 6.87
CA PHE A 83 -10.76 16.97 7.53
C PHE A 83 -11.10 18.44 7.83
N LYS A 84 -10.11 19.26 8.17
CA LYS A 84 -10.29 20.71 8.34
C LYS A 84 -10.79 21.40 7.08
N ARG A 85 -10.39 20.97 5.88
CA ARG A 85 -10.90 21.52 4.60
C ARG A 85 -12.40 21.32 4.42
N LEU A 86 -12.95 20.27 5.03
CA LEU A 86 -14.39 19.96 5.01
C LEU A 86 -15.12 20.43 6.28
N ASN A 87 -14.47 21.22 7.14
CA ASN A 87 -15.01 21.66 8.42
C ASN A 87 -15.41 20.50 9.35
N LEU A 88 -14.67 19.38 9.27
CA LEU A 88 -14.85 18.21 10.11
C LEU A 88 -13.90 18.23 11.32
N PRO A 89 -14.32 17.68 12.47
CA PRO A 89 -13.53 17.73 13.69
C PRO A 89 -12.35 16.73 13.66
N GLU A 90 -11.29 17.09 14.39
CA GLU A 90 -10.03 16.33 14.48
C GLU A 90 -10.22 14.87 14.93
N TRP A 91 -11.08 14.62 15.92
CA TRP A 91 -11.32 13.26 16.41
C TRP A 91 -11.81 12.32 15.30
N MET A 92 -12.57 12.83 14.33
CA MET A 92 -13.07 12.05 13.21
C MET A 92 -11.93 11.72 12.22
N ALA A 93 -11.01 12.67 12.01
CA ALA A 93 -9.82 12.50 11.18
C ALA A 93 -8.92 11.39 11.73
N LEU A 94 -8.59 11.47 13.03
CA LEU A 94 -7.74 10.49 13.70
C LEU A 94 -8.42 9.12 13.80
N SER A 95 -9.73 9.09 14.06
CA SER A 95 -10.50 7.83 14.06
C SER A 95 -10.45 7.14 12.70
N ALA A 96 -10.65 7.89 11.61
CA ALA A 96 -10.54 7.37 10.25
C ALA A 96 -9.12 6.88 9.95
N LEU A 97 -8.10 7.66 10.34
CA LEU A 97 -6.68 7.32 10.14
C LEU A 97 -6.31 5.99 10.79
N TYR A 98 -6.55 5.85 12.09
CA TYR A 98 -6.14 4.66 12.82
C TYR A 98 -7.00 3.44 12.48
N THR A 99 -8.30 3.62 12.18
CA THR A 99 -9.14 2.54 11.66
C THR A 99 -8.57 1.99 10.37
N MET A 100 -8.20 2.87 9.44
CA MET A 100 -7.58 2.46 8.19
C MET A 100 -6.22 1.80 8.44
N GLY A 101 -5.38 2.37 9.32
CA GLY A 101 -4.10 1.76 9.70
C GLY A 101 -4.25 0.35 10.27
N SER A 102 -5.27 0.09 11.09
CA SER A 102 -5.57 -1.27 11.57
C SER A 102 -5.97 -2.20 10.43
N ILE A 103 -6.85 -1.76 9.52
CA ILE A 103 -7.28 -2.57 8.37
C ILE A 103 -6.08 -2.95 7.49
N GLU A 104 -5.21 -1.98 7.18
CA GLU A 104 -4.01 -2.20 6.37
C GLU A 104 -3.02 -3.15 7.05
N THR A 105 -2.78 -2.96 8.35
CA THR A 105 -1.91 -3.83 9.14
C THR A 105 -2.41 -5.28 9.13
N VAL A 106 -3.71 -5.48 9.36
CA VAL A 106 -4.33 -6.81 9.33
C VAL A 106 -4.25 -7.43 7.93
N LEU A 107 -4.46 -6.63 6.88
CA LEU A 107 -4.34 -7.09 5.50
C LEU A 107 -2.90 -7.52 5.16
N GLY A 108 -1.92 -6.72 5.57
CA GLY A 108 -0.50 -7.04 5.41
C GLY A 108 -0.12 -8.35 6.12
N LEU A 109 -0.49 -8.48 7.39
CA LEU A 109 -0.29 -9.71 8.16
C LEU A 109 -0.99 -10.92 7.53
N SER A 110 -2.23 -10.76 7.06
CA SER A 110 -2.99 -11.80 6.39
C SER A 110 -2.28 -12.34 5.15
N LEU A 111 -1.72 -11.46 4.31
CA LEU A 111 -0.93 -11.85 3.14
C LEU A 111 0.36 -12.58 3.51
N LEU A 112 1.07 -12.12 4.53
CA LEU A 112 2.29 -12.77 5.02
C LEU A 112 2.00 -14.16 5.63
N LEU A 113 0.88 -14.30 6.35
CA LEU A 113 0.44 -15.60 6.87
C LEU A 113 0.08 -16.58 5.73
N VAL A 114 -0.55 -16.10 4.66
CA VAL A 114 -0.78 -16.92 3.45
C VAL A 114 0.53 -17.35 2.81
N LEU A 115 1.51 -16.45 2.74
CA LEU A 115 2.83 -16.79 2.19
C LEU A 115 3.56 -17.85 3.02
N MET A 116 3.47 -17.78 4.36
CA MET A 116 4.18 -18.69 5.27
C MET A 116 3.49 -20.04 5.44
N PHE A 117 2.16 -20.05 5.55
CA PHE A 117 1.39 -21.22 5.98
C PHE A 117 0.23 -21.56 5.04
N GLY A 118 -0.13 -20.63 4.16
CA GLY A 118 -1.29 -20.78 3.28
C GLY A 118 -1.01 -21.71 2.12
N LYS A 119 -2.10 -22.31 1.61
CA LYS A 119 -2.08 -22.88 0.27
C LYS A 119 -2.08 -21.74 -0.74
N ILE A 120 -1.20 -21.85 -1.75
CA ILE A 120 -1.12 -20.94 -2.90
C ILE A 120 -2.52 -20.67 -3.48
N HIS A 121 -3.36 -21.72 -3.58
CA HIS A 121 -4.71 -21.72 -4.15
C HIS A 121 -5.87 -21.37 -3.19
N SER A 122 -5.59 -20.81 -2.01
CA SER A 122 -6.66 -20.53 -1.04
C SER A 122 -7.60 -19.40 -1.52
N ASP A 123 -8.89 -19.56 -1.24
CA ASP A 123 -9.88 -18.49 -1.44
C ASP A 123 -9.58 -17.26 -0.59
N TRP A 124 -8.86 -17.46 0.53
CA TRP A 124 -8.38 -16.40 1.41
C TRP A 124 -7.41 -15.45 0.69
N ASN A 125 -6.51 -15.98 -0.13
CA ASN A 125 -5.61 -15.18 -0.94
C ASN A 125 -6.35 -14.33 -1.98
N ARG A 126 -7.39 -14.91 -2.61
CA ARG A 126 -8.26 -14.18 -3.54
C ARG A 126 -9.04 -13.07 -2.84
N LEU A 127 -9.50 -13.32 -1.62
CA LEU A 127 -10.15 -12.30 -0.79
C LEU A 127 -9.18 -11.16 -0.46
N ASN A 128 -7.97 -11.46 -0.01
CA ASN A 128 -6.96 -10.44 0.27
C ASN A 128 -6.71 -9.54 -0.96
N MET A 129 -6.51 -10.12 -2.15
CA MET A 129 -6.31 -9.33 -3.37
C MET A 129 -7.52 -8.45 -3.72
N LYS A 130 -8.75 -8.93 -3.50
CA LYS A 130 -9.96 -8.10 -3.67
C LYS A 130 -10.01 -6.95 -2.66
N MET A 131 -9.58 -7.18 -1.42
CA MET A 131 -9.51 -6.14 -0.40
C MET A 131 -8.50 -5.04 -0.77
N ILE A 132 -7.33 -5.41 -1.32
CA ILE A 132 -6.35 -4.43 -1.85
C ILE A 132 -7.01 -3.50 -2.88
N ILE A 133 -7.70 -4.07 -3.87
CA ILE A 133 -8.40 -3.32 -4.93
C ILE A 133 -9.49 -2.41 -4.31
N ALA A 134 -10.27 -2.94 -3.36
CA ALA A 134 -11.32 -2.18 -2.70
C ALA A 134 -10.76 -0.99 -1.91
N ILE A 135 -9.67 -1.18 -1.16
CA ILE A 135 -9.03 -0.11 -0.39
C ILE A 135 -8.49 0.98 -1.31
N PHE A 136 -7.75 0.65 -2.38
CA PHE A 136 -7.27 1.68 -3.31
C PHE A 136 -8.39 2.40 -4.05
N SER A 137 -9.52 1.73 -4.28
CA SER A 137 -10.71 2.36 -4.84
C SER A 137 -11.31 3.37 -3.85
N LEU A 138 -11.38 3.01 -2.56
CA LEU A 138 -11.83 3.93 -1.49
C LEU A 138 -10.88 5.12 -1.32
N PHE A 139 -9.57 4.91 -1.39
CA PHE A 139 -8.58 5.99 -1.35
C PHE A 139 -8.73 6.94 -2.53
N SER A 140 -8.88 6.41 -3.75
CA SER A 140 -9.14 7.24 -4.92
C SER A 140 -10.39 8.12 -4.77
N ILE A 141 -11.47 7.58 -4.18
CA ILE A 141 -12.67 8.36 -3.88
C ILE A 141 -12.37 9.45 -2.86
N PHE A 142 -11.67 9.10 -1.78
CA PHE A 142 -11.26 10.03 -0.74
C PHE A 142 -10.41 11.17 -1.33
N ASP A 143 -9.39 10.86 -2.11
CA ASP A 143 -8.50 11.87 -2.71
C ASP A 143 -9.25 12.85 -3.62
N ILE A 144 -10.28 12.37 -4.33
CA ILE A 144 -11.15 13.25 -5.12
C ILE A 144 -11.94 14.20 -4.20
N LEU A 145 -12.51 13.68 -3.11
CA LEU A 145 -13.31 14.48 -2.16
C LEU A 145 -12.47 15.55 -1.45
N PHE A 146 -11.23 15.22 -1.11
CA PHE A 146 -10.31 16.12 -0.38
C PHE A 146 -9.38 16.94 -1.30
N GLY A 147 -9.50 16.74 -2.61
CA GLY A 147 -8.80 17.50 -3.65
C GLY A 147 -7.31 17.19 -3.78
N ASP A 148 -6.86 16.03 -3.30
CA ASP A 148 -5.45 15.64 -3.38
C ASP A 148 -5.15 14.90 -4.69
N ARG A 149 -4.74 15.65 -5.72
CA ARG A 149 -4.48 15.09 -7.05
C ARG A 149 -3.19 14.27 -7.12
N MET A 150 -2.25 14.52 -6.21
CA MET A 150 -0.98 13.79 -6.16
C MET A 150 -1.22 12.40 -5.58
N GLU A 151 -1.90 12.31 -4.43
CA GLU A 151 -2.29 11.03 -3.82
C GLU A 151 -3.20 10.21 -4.75
N LEU A 152 -4.15 10.86 -5.42
CA LEU A 152 -5.03 10.18 -6.39
C LEU A 152 -4.23 9.49 -7.52
N TRP A 153 -3.18 10.14 -8.00
CA TRP A 153 -2.31 9.57 -9.04
C TRP A 153 -1.53 8.35 -8.53
N GLU A 154 -0.99 8.45 -7.32
CA GLU A 154 -0.28 7.35 -6.66
C GLU A 154 -1.22 6.16 -6.40
N HIS A 155 -2.34 6.38 -5.72
CA HIS A 155 -3.34 5.34 -5.44
C HIS A 155 -3.94 4.75 -6.72
N GLY A 156 -4.20 5.56 -7.74
CA GLY A 156 -4.65 5.09 -9.05
C GLY A 156 -3.64 4.16 -9.73
N THR A 157 -2.35 4.48 -9.63
CA THR A 157 -1.27 3.63 -10.16
C THR A 157 -1.24 2.27 -9.45
N PHE A 158 -1.33 2.28 -8.11
CA PHE A 158 -1.37 1.04 -7.33
C PHE A 158 -2.64 0.23 -7.57
N LEU A 159 -3.79 0.88 -7.83
CA LEU A 159 -5.04 0.20 -8.18
C LEU A 159 -4.92 -0.58 -9.50
N ILE A 160 -4.32 0.04 -10.52
CA ILE A 160 -4.06 -0.62 -11.81
C ILE A 160 -3.13 -1.83 -11.59
N LEU A 161 -2.04 -1.63 -10.85
CA LEU A 161 -1.09 -2.69 -10.55
C LEU A 161 -1.74 -3.85 -9.76
N ALA A 162 -2.55 -3.54 -8.75
CA ALA A 162 -3.29 -4.53 -7.98
C ALA A 162 -4.28 -5.31 -8.85
N THR A 163 -4.93 -4.64 -9.81
CA THR A 163 -5.86 -5.29 -10.74
C THR A 163 -5.12 -6.25 -11.69
N ILE A 164 -3.99 -5.84 -12.26
CA ILE A 164 -3.15 -6.70 -13.10
C ILE A 164 -2.66 -7.91 -12.31
N HIS A 165 -2.18 -7.69 -11.08
CA HIS A 165 -1.74 -8.78 -10.20
C HIS A 165 -2.90 -9.71 -9.81
N TYR A 166 -4.10 -9.18 -9.55
CA TYR A 166 -5.26 -10.02 -9.27
C TYR A 166 -5.61 -10.91 -10.48
N ILE A 167 -5.59 -10.36 -11.70
CA ILE A 167 -5.77 -11.13 -12.93
C ILE A 167 -4.70 -12.23 -13.05
N TYR A 168 -3.42 -11.90 -12.80
CA TYR A 168 -2.36 -12.90 -12.77
C TYR A 168 -2.65 -14.00 -11.74
N PHE A 169 -3.08 -13.67 -10.53
CA PHE A 169 -3.45 -14.64 -9.51
C PHE A 169 -4.64 -15.51 -9.96
N LEU A 170 -5.63 -14.96 -10.67
CA LEU A 170 -6.76 -15.74 -11.18
C LEU A 170 -6.31 -16.83 -12.15
N PHE A 171 -5.37 -16.51 -13.05
CA PHE A 171 -4.88 -17.42 -14.10
C PHE A 171 -3.77 -18.36 -13.63
N ALA A 172 -2.84 -17.87 -12.82
CA ALA A 172 -1.72 -18.66 -12.31
C ALA A 172 -2.17 -19.64 -11.21
N ILE A 173 -3.25 -19.30 -10.50
CA ILE A 173 -3.66 -19.98 -9.27
C ILE A 173 -5.17 -20.20 -9.28
N PRO A 174 -5.68 -21.28 -9.90
CA PRO A 174 -7.09 -21.64 -9.81
C PRO A 174 -7.55 -21.91 -8.36
N GLY A 175 -8.65 -21.28 -7.92
CA GLY A 175 -9.17 -21.46 -6.55
C GLY A 175 -9.62 -22.89 -6.26
N GLU A 176 -9.80 -23.24 -4.98
CA GLU A 176 -10.18 -24.61 -4.57
C GLU A 176 -11.48 -25.08 -5.25
N THR A 177 -12.47 -24.19 -5.38
CA THR A 177 -13.72 -24.47 -6.10
C THR A 177 -13.48 -24.82 -7.58
N PHE A 178 -12.61 -24.08 -8.27
CA PHE A 178 -12.27 -24.38 -9.67
C PHE A 178 -11.56 -25.71 -9.79
N ASN A 179 -10.61 -26.00 -8.90
CA ASN A 179 -9.89 -27.28 -8.89
C ASN A 179 -10.87 -28.45 -8.69
N SER A 180 -11.82 -28.32 -7.76
CA SER A 180 -12.85 -29.34 -7.55
C SER A 180 -13.69 -29.59 -8.80
N ILE A 181 -14.08 -28.54 -9.52
CA ILE A 181 -14.85 -28.67 -10.76
C ILE A 181 -14.01 -29.32 -11.85
N ARG A 182 -12.77 -28.85 -12.06
CA ARG A 182 -11.81 -29.39 -13.03
C ARG A 182 -11.58 -30.89 -12.78
N ASP A 183 -11.29 -31.25 -11.55
CA ASP A 183 -10.95 -32.64 -11.19
C ASP A 183 -12.18 -33.55 -11.32
N SER A 184 -13.37 -33.06 -10.99
CA SER A 184 -14.63 -33.78 -11.24
C SER A 184 -14.88 -34.02 -12.73
N LEU A 185 -14.57 -33.05 -13.60
CA LEU A 185 -14.71 -33.18 -15.05
C LEU A 185 -13.70 -34.18 -15.61
N TYR A 186 -12.44 -34.13 -15.18
CA TYR A 186 -11.43 -35.10 -15.59
C TYR A 186 -11.77 -36.52 -15.16
N LYS A 187 -12.33 -36.69 -13.96
CA LYS A 187 -12.76 -38.01 -13.49
C LYS A 187 -13.87 -38.58 -14.38
N LYS A 188 -14.91 -37.79 -14.69
CA LYS A 188 -15.97 -38.20 -15.63
C LYS A 188 -15.44 -38.52 -17.02
N ALA A 189 -14.48 -37.76 -17.53
CA ALA A 189 -13.88 -38.00 -18.84
C ALA A 189 -13.04 -39.28 -18.90
N LYS A 190 -12.55 -39.78 -17.76
CA LYS A 190 -11.81 -41.05 -17.66
C LYS A 190 -12.69 -42.29 -17.51
N GLU A 191 -13.94 -42.10 -17.14
CA GLU A 191 -14.95 -43.16 -16.97
C GLU A 191 -15.73 -43.41 -18.28
N LEU A 192 -15.52 -42.58 -19.31
CA LEU A 192 -16.00 -42.74 -20.69
C LEU A 192 -14.92 -43.40 -21.57
#